data_AF-A0A657AY02-F1
#
_entry.id   AF-A0A657AY02-F1
#
_cell.length_a   1.000
_cell.length_b   1.000
_cell.length_c   1.000
_cell.angle_alpha   90.00
_cell.angle_beta   90.00
_cell.angle_gamma   90.00
#
_symmetry.space_group_name_H-M   'P 1'
#
loop_
_entity.id
_entity.type
_entity.pdbx_description
1 polymer ?
#
loop_
_entity_poly.entity_id
_entity_poly.type
_entity_poly.pdbx_seq_one_letter_code
_entity_poly.pdbx_strand_id
1 'polypeptide(L)'
;MSAFIAAVLPEAKIIHCTRNASETCFSIYKQNFSGNHGYTNDLRELGMYYNLYKQHMELSTSLFPKRIYEANYENMIANSEQEIARLLEYCGLEMETDCLMFHKNKRAVRTASVAQVRQPIYKDAVKASKPFEEQLKPLNEVLESGEGRL
;
A
#
# COMPACT_ATOMS: atom_id res chain seq x y z
N MET A 1 -0.03 15.02 0.54
CA MET A 1 0.18 14.98 2.02
C MET A 1 1.61 14.63 2.41
N SER A 2 2.25 13.58 1.85
CA SER A 2 3.63 13.18 2.19
C SER A 2 4.67 14.29 2.01
N ALA A 3 4.66 15.02 0.89
CA ALA A 3 5.53 16.18 0.66
C ALA A 3 5.38 17.27 1.75
N PHE A 4 4.14 17.54 2.18
CA PHE A 4 3.88 18.52 3.24
C PHE A 4 4.45 18.05 4.58
N ILE A 5 4.23 16.78 4.96
CA ILE A 5 4.81 16.19 6.18
C ILE A 5 6.34 16.28 6.14
N ALA A 6 6.97 15.92 5.01
CA ALA A 6 8.41 15.97 4.86
C ALA A 6 8.97 17.40 5.01
N ALA A 7 8.22 18.41 4.55
CA ALA A 7 8.61 19.81 4.67
C ALA A 7 8.48 20.36 6.10
N VAL A 8 7.40 20.02 6.81
CA VAL A 8 7.08 20.62 8.12
C VAL A 8 7.60 19.82 9.32
N LEU A 9 7.86 18.52 9.14
CA LEU A 9 8.44 17.64 10.16
C LEU A 9 9.79 17.10 9.65
N PRO A 10 10.88 17.86 9.81
CA PRO A 10 12.17 17.53 9.24
C PRO A 10 12.82 16.29 9.84
N GLU A 11 12.27 15.66 10.89
CA GLU A 11 12.75 14.37 11.40
C GLU A 11 11.79 13.21 11.11
N ALA A 12 10.64 13.48 10.47
CA ALA A 12 9.66 12.44 10.16
C ALA A 12 10.23 11.42 9.15
N LYS A 13 10.10 10.15 9.50
CA LYS A 13 10.33 9.00 8.62
C LYS A 13 9.03 8.64 7.94
N ILE A 14 8.98 8.74 6.61
CA ILE A 14 7.81 8.36 5.83
C ILE A 14 8.05 6.96 5.26
N ILE A 15 7.09 6.06 5.51
CA ILE A 15 7.05 4.71 4.96
C ILE A 15 5.91 4.68 3.95
N HIS A 16 6.25 4.46 2.69
CA HIS A 16 5.31 4.36 1.59
C HIS A 16 5.09 2.89 1.25
N CYS A 17 3.96 2.34 1.70
CA CYS A 17 3.60 0.97 1.39
C CYS A 17 3.11 0.86 -0.06
N THR A 18 3.82 0.12 -0.90
CA THR A 18 3.45 -0.12 -2.30
C THR A 18 3.01 -1.57 -2.49
N ARG A 19 2.17 -1.79 -3.49
CA ARG A 19 1.66 -3.09 -3.92
C ARG A 19 1.25 -2.97 -5.37
N ASN A 20 1.18 -4.09 -6.09
CA ASN A 20 0.62 -4.13 -7.44
C ASN A 20 -0.70 -3.33 -7.53
N ALA A 21 -0.78 -2.48 -8.56
CA ALA A 21 -1.86 -1.52 -8.72
C ALA A 21 -3.22 -2.20 -8.90
N SER A 22 -3.30 -3.21 -9.77
CA SER A 22 -4.53 -3.97 -10.03
C SER A 22 -4.98 -4.75 -8.79
N GLU A 23 -4.05 -5.38 -8.05
CA GLU A 23 -4.37 -6.06 -6.79
C GLU A 23 -4.85 -5.11 -5.70
N THR A 24 -4.28 -3.90 -5.64
CA THR A 24 -4.69 -2.84 -4.70
C THR A 24 -6.09 -2.36 -5.02
N CYS A 25 -6.33 -1.96 -6.27
CA CYS A 25 -7.62 -1.47 -6.73
C CYS A 25 -8.69 -2.55 -6.63
N PHE A 26 -8.42 -3.80 -7.01
CA PHE A 26 -9.36 -4.90 -6.82
C PHE A 26 -9.71 -5.11 -5.33
N SER A 27 -8.73 -5.03 -4.44
CA SER A 27 -8.97 -5.12 -3.00
C SER A 27 -9.83 -3.98 -2.47
N ILE A 28 -9.70 -2.77 -3.03
CA ILE A 28 -10.52 -1.61 -2.69
C ILE A 28 -11.95 -1.81 -3.22
N TYR A 29 -12.08 -2.17 -4.50
CA TYR A 29 -13.36 -2.32 -5.19
C TYR A 29 -14.27 -3.38 -4.54
N LYS A 30 -13.69 -4.51 -4.11
CA LYS A 30 -14.46 -5.58 -3.46
C LYS A 30 -14.81 -5.30 -2.00
N GLN A 31 -14.20 -4.29 -1.38
CA GLN A 31 -14.41 -3.97 0.02
C GLN A 31 -15.52 -2.93 0.15
N ASN A 32 -16.57 -3.27 0.89
CA ASN A 32 -17.65 -2.32 1.16
C ASN A 32 -17.21 -1.30 2.24
N PHE A 33 -16.72 -0.14 1.81
CA PHE A 33 -16.36 0.95 2.71
C PHE A 33 -17.57 1.81 3.08
N SER A 34 -17.73 2.13 4.37
CA SER A 34 -18.71 3.10 4.85
C SER A 34 -18.18 4.53 4.72
N GLY A 35 -19.01 5.50 4.33
CA GLY A 35 -18.64 6.93 4.27
C GLY A 35 -18.32 7.42 2.86
N ASN A 36 -17.53 8.50 2.74
CA ASN A 36 -17.23 9.15 1.46
C ASN A 36 -16.10 8.44 0.69
N HIS A 37 -16.43 7.27 0.13
CA HIS A 37 -15.55 6.47 -0.71
C HIS A 37 -16.16 6.28 -2.12
N GLY A 38 -16.68 7.35 -2.73
CA GLY A 38 -17.34 7.29 -4.04
C GLY A 38 -16.48 6.60 -5.12
N TYR A 39 -15.17 6.87 -5.09
CA TYR A 39 -14.15 6.32 -5.99
C TYR A 39 -14.03 4.79 -5.96
N THR A 40 -14.60 4.08 -4.98
CA THR A 40 -14.43 2.63 -4.85
C THR A 40 -15.43 1.83 -5.68
N ASN A 41 -16.44 2.48 -6.28
CA ASN A 41 -17.57 1.80 -6.90
C ASN A 41 -17.55 1.82 -8.44
N ASP A 42 -16.59 2.52 -9.05
CA ASP A 42 -16.35 2.52 -10.50
C ASP A 42 -14.88 2.18 -10.79
N LEU A 43 -14.66 1.23 -11.70
CA LEU A 43 -13.33 0.71 -12.00
C LEU A 43 -12.43 1.74 -12.71
N ARG A 44 -13.00 2.62 -13.54
CA ARG A 44 -12.23 3.65 -14.25
C ARG A 44 -11.86 4.78 -13.29
N GLU A 45 -12.82 5.25 -12.50
CA GLU A 45 -12.59 6.27 -11.46
C GLU A 45 -11.54 5.79 -10.46
N LEU A 46 -11.63 4.53 -10.01
CA LEU A 46 -10.64 3.95 -9.11
C LEU A 46 -9.24 3.93 -9.72
N GLY A 47 -9.11 3.58 -11.00
CA GLY A 47 -7.84 3.63 -11.73
C GLY A 47 -7.28 5.05 -11.81
N MET A 48 -8.13 6.04 -12.12
CA MET A 48 -7.74 7.45 -12.17
C MET A 48 -7.26 7.95 -10.81
N TYR A 49 -7.96 7.57 -9.75
CA TYR A 49 -7.61 7.93 -8.38
C TYR A 49 -6.26 7.32 -7.98
N TYR A 50 -6.01 6.05 -8.34
CA TYR A 50 -4.73 5.40 -8.10
C TYR A 50 -3.58 6.08 -8.86
N ASN A 51 -3.77 6.42 -10.13
CA ASN A 51 -2.74 7.10 -10.91
C ASN A 51 -2.41 8.49 -10.34
N LEU A 52 -3.42 9.24 -9.92
CA LEU A 52 -3.21 10.53 -9.26
C LEU A 52 -2.40 10.37 -7.97
N TYR A 53 -2.72 9.36 -7.15
CA TYR A 53 -1.94 9.01 -5.96
C TYR A 53 -0.48 8.69 -6.33
N LYS A 54 -0.27 7.86 -7.36
CA LYS A 54 1.05 7.45 -7.82
C LYS A 54 1.88 8.65 -8.25
N GLN A 55 1.33 9.53 -9.09
CA GLN A 55 1.98 10.76 -9.53
C GLN A 55 2.35 11.67 -8.35
N HIS A 56 1.44 11.83 -7.38
CA HIS A 56 1.72 12.61 -6.17
C HIS A 56 2.89 12.00 -5.37
N MET A 57 2.95 10.69 -5.25
CA MET A 57 4.04 10.01 -4.54
C MET A 57 5.36 10.10 -5.30
N GLU A 58 5.37 9.97 -6.62
CA GLU A 58 6.55 10.17 -7.47
C GLU A 58 7.12 11.59 -7.31
N LEU A 59 6.26 12.61 -7.36
CA LEU A 59 6.66 13.99 -7.08
C LEU A 59 7.19 14.18 -5.66
N SER A 60 6.52 13.59 -4.67
CA SER A 60 6.95 13.71 -3.27
C SER A 60 8.33 13.09 -3.05
N THR A 61 8.59 11.93 -3.66
CA THR A 61 9.88 11.22 -3.58
C THR A 61 10.98 11.99 -4.30
N SER A 62 10.68 12.65 -5.43
CA SER A 62 11.67 13.45 -6.16
C SER A 62 12.05 14.74 -5.41
N LEU A 63 11.10 15.37 -4.72
CA LEU A 63 11.34 16.56 -3.90
C LEU A 63 12.08 16.24 -2.59
N PHE A 64 11.86 15.05 -2.03
CA PHE A 64 12.43 14.66 -0.74
C PHE A 64 13.14 13.29 -0.83
N PRO A 65 14.26 13.21 -1.58
CA PRO A 65 14.99 11.96 -1.70
C PRO A 65 15.46 11.46 -0.34
N LYS A 66 15.44 10.14 -0.13
CA LYS A 66 15.80 9.46 1.13
C LYS A 66 14.89 9.77 2.34
N ARG A 67 13.82 10.56 2.17
CA ARG A 67 12.81 10.85 3.22
C ARG A 67 11.58 9.96 3.16
N ILE A 68 11.45 9.22 2.07
CA ILE A 68 10.36 8.30 1.81
C ILE A 68 10.98 6.95 1.50
N TYR A 69 10.73 5.97 2.38
CA TYR A 69 11.15 4.59 2.18
C TYR A 69 10.02 3.81 1.54
N GLU A 70 10.30 3.11 0.45
CA GLU A 70 9.33 2.24 -0.20
C GLU A 70 9.30 0.86 0.48
N ALA A 71 8.16 0.53 1.09
CA ALA A 71 7.88 -0.79 1.63
C ALA A 71 6.99 -1.57 0.64
N ASN A 72 7.63 -2.24 -0.32
CA ASN A 72 6.90 -3.03 -1.32
C ASN A 72 6.35 -4.33 -0.72
N TYR A 73 5.04 -4.54 -0.87
CA TYR A 73 4.30 -5.67 -0.32
C TYR A 73 4.77 -7.01 -0.88
N GLU A 74 4.99 -7.12 -2.19
CA GLU A 74 5.43 -8.36 -2.82
C GLU A 74 6.81 -8.79 -2.32
N ASN A 75 7.74 -7.84 -2.19
CA ASN A 75 9.06 -8.07 -1.59
C ASN A 75 8.94 -8.46 -0.11
N MET A 76 8.08 -7.76 0.65
CA MET A 76 7.83 -8.04 2.06
C MET A 76 7.29 -9.46 2.27
N ILE A 77 6.48 -9.97 1.36
CA ILE A 77 6.01 -11.36 1.39
C ILE A 77 7.10 -12.35 1.00
N ALA A 78 7.91 -12.00 0.00
CA ALA A 78 8.95 -12.89 -0.51
C ALA A 78 10.11 -13.06 0.48
N ASN A 79 10.53 -11.97 1.14
CA ASN A 79 11.75 -11.86 1.94
C ASN A 79 11.52 -11.09 3.25
N SER A 80 10.49 -11.47 4.02
CA SER A 80 9.99 -10.68 5.16
C SER A 80 11.06 -10.27 6.17
N GLU A 81 11.94 -11.20 6.57
CA GLU A 81 12.99 -10.92 7.55
C GLU A 81 13.93 -9.80 7.08
N GLN A 82 14.37 -9.88 5.82
CA GLN A 82 15.27 -8.90 5.23
C GLN A 82 14.59 -7.55 5.02
N GLU A 83 13.35 -7.54 4.53
CA GLU A 83 12.62 -6.28 4.28
C GLU A 83 12.22 -5.58 5.59
N ILE A 84 11.87 -6.34 6.63
CA ILE A 84 11.63 -5.79 7.98
C ILE A 84 12.92 -5.22 8.55
N ALA A 85 14.05 -5.91 8.43
CA ALA A 85 15.34 -5.40 8.91
C ALA A 85 15.71 -4.06 8.24
N ARG A 86 15.60 -3.96 6.92
CA ARG A 86 15.85 -2.71 6.18
C ARG A 86 14.89 -1.58 6.57
N LEU A 87 13.62 -1.90 6.78
CA LEU A 87 12.62 -0.93 7.24
C LEU A 87 12.96 -0.39 8.63
N LEU A 88 13.39 -1.25 9.55
CA LEU A 88 13.80 -0.86 10.90
C LEU A 88 15.09 -0.04 10.85
N GLU A 89 16.06 -0.43 10.04
CA GLU A 89 17.30 0.34 9.81
C GLU A 89 16.98 1.76 9.30
N TYR A 90 16.08 1.89 8.33
CA TYR A 90 15.62 3.20 7.85
C TYR A 90 14.99 4.04 8.97
N CYS A 91 14.24 3.40 9.87
CA CYS A 91 13.63 4.04 11.03
C CYS A 91 14.63 4.32 12.17
N GLY A 92 15.86 3.79 12.11
CA GLY A 92 16.82 3.86 13.21
C GLY A 92 16.41 3.00 14.42
N LEU A 93 15.75 1.86 14.18
CA LEU A 93 15.24 0.95 15.20
C LEU A 93 15.99 -0.39 15.15
N GLU A 94 16.13 -1.02 16.31
CA GLU A 94 16.68 -2.37 16.41
C GLU A 94 15.64 -3.43 16.05
N MET A 95 16.12 -4.56 15.52
CA MET A 95 15.26 -5.69 15.18
C MET A 95 15.00 -6.57 16.40
N GLU A 96 13.71 -6.75 16.71
CA GLU A 96 13.24 -7.68 17.73
C GLU A 96 12.53 -8.88 17.08
N THR A 97 12.62 -10.05 17.71
CA THR A 97 11.94 -11.26 17.21
C THR A 97 10.42 -11.08 17.07
N ASP A 98 9.83 -10.27 17.94
CA ASP A 98 8.40 -9.98 17.93
C ASP A 98 7.94 -9.23 16.66
N CYS A 99 8.84 -8.55 15.95
CA CYS A 99 8.55 -7.93 14.64
C CYS A 99 8.12 -8.98 13.60
N LEU A 100 8.66 -10.20 13.67
CA LEU A 100 8.28 -11.32 12.79
C LEU A 100 7.02 -12.05 13.29
N MET A 101 6.68 -11.88 14.57
CA MET A 101 5.53 -12.51 15.21
C MET A 101 4.36 -11.53 15.45
N PHE A 102 4.23 -10.49 14.63
CA PHE A 102 3.22 -9.43 14.77
C PHE A 102 1.77 -9.97 14.95
N HIS A 103 1.44 -11.09 14.32
CA HIS A 103 0.12 -11.74 14.40
C HIS A 103 -0.22 -12.26 15.81
N LYS A 104 0.77 -12.43 16.70
CA LYS A 104 0.58 -12.79 18.11
C LYS A 104 0.23 -11.60 19.00
N ASN A 105 0.32 -10.38 18.49
CA ASN A 105 0.01 -9.17 19.26
C ASN A 105 -1.46 -9.16 19.70
N LYS A 106 -1.70 -8.88 21.00
CA LYS A 106 -3.03 -8.89 21.61
C LYS A 106 -3.80 -7.58 21.45
N ARG A 107 -3.15 -6.52 20.96
CA ARG A 107 -3.78 -5.20 20.79
C ARG A 107 -5.02 -5.29 19.88
N ALA A 108 -6.04 -4.52 20.22
CA ALA A 108 -7.22 -4.41 19.36
C ALA A 108 -6.84 -3.77 18.02
N VAL A 109 -7.23 -4.41 16.92
CA VAL A 109 -7.08 -3.92 15.54
C VAL A 109 -8.48 -3.61 15.02
N ARG A 110 -8.73 -2.35 14.66
CA ARG A 110 -10.04 -1.86 14.20
C ARG A 110 -9.91 -1.33 12.76
N THR A 111 -9.62 -2.23 11.82
CA THR A 111 -9.44 -1.92 10.40
C THR A 111 -10.18 -2.94 9.55
N ALA A 112 -10.44 -2.62 8.28
CA ALA A 112 -11.01 -3.57 7.31
C ALA A 112 -10.10 -4.81 7.09
N SER A 113 -8.80 -4.69 7.40
CA SER A 113 -7.80 -5.75 7.28
C SER A 113 -7.63 -6.60 8.55
N VAL A 114 -8.50 -6.48 9.56
CA VAL A 114 -8.32 -7.13 10.88
C VAL A 114 -8.08 -8.64 10.81
N ALA A 115 -8.82 -9.35 9.95
CA ALA A 115 -8.67 -10.79 9.80
C ALA A 115 -7.30 -11.16 9.19
N GLN A 116 -6.79 -10.31 8.30
CA GLN A 116 -5.52 -10.53 7.59
C GLN A 116 -4.32 -10.23 8.48
N VAL A 117 -4.36 -9.14 9.26
CA VAL A 117 -3.27 -8.74 10.18
C VAL A 117 -3.07 -9.74 11.33
N ARG A 118 -4.09 -10.56 11.62
CA ARG A 118 -4.01 -11.63 12.63
C ARG A 118 -3.45 -12.95 12.10
N GLN A 119 -3.02 -13.01 10.85
CA GLN A 119 -2.35 -14.19 10.28
C GLN A 119 -0.84 -13.93 10.12
N PRO A 120 0.01 -14.98 10.16
CA PRO A 120 1.39 -14.89 9.70
C PRO A 120 1.46 -14.37 8.27
N ILE A 121 2.62 -13.90 7.79
CA ILE A 121 2.75 -13.49 6.38
C ILE A 121 2.43 -14.67 5.46
N TYR A 122 1.48 -14.48 4.53
CA TYR A 122 1.00 -15.52 3.61
C TYR A 122 0.94 -15.00 2.17
N LYS A 123 1.08 -15.92 1.19
CA LYS A 123 1.27 -15.57 -0.23
C LYS A 123 -0.04 -15.44 -1.02
N ASP A 124 -1.17 -15.81 -0.43
CA ASP A 124 -2.44 -16.01 -1.15
C ASP A 124 -3.02 -14.73 -1.74
N ALA A 125 -2.70 -13.56 -1.16
CA ALA A 125 -3.22 -12.28 -1.62
C ALA A 125 -2.44 -11.69 -2.82
N VAL A 126 -1.37 -12.32 -3.31
CA VAL A 126 -0.53 -11.74 -4.38
C VAL A 126 -1.22 -11.78 -5.75
N LYS A 127 -2.18 -12.68 -5.98
CA LYS A 127 -2.88 -12.85 -7.28
C LYS A 127 -4.40 -12.98 -7.14
N ALA A 128 -4.99 -12.26 -6.19
CA ALA A 128 -6.41 -12.39 -5.89
C ALA A 128 -7.30 -11.87 -7.03
N SER A 129 -6.79 -10.95 -7.85
CA SER A 129 -7.51 -10.37 -9.00
C SER A 129 -7.59 -11.31 -10.21
N LYS A 130 -6.71 -12.31 -10.30
CA LYS A 130 -6.55 -13.16 -11.49
C LYS A 130 -7.86 -13.79 -12.02
N PRO A 131 -8.78 -14.30 -11.18
CA PRO A 131 -10.04 -14.85 -11.68
C PRO A 131 -10.99 -13.81 -12.31
N PHE A 132 -10.73 -12.53 -12.10
CA PHE A 132 -11.56 -11.40 -12.52
C PHE A 132 -10.87 -10.52 -13.58
N GLU A 133 -9.80 -11.02 -14.20
CA GLU A 133 -8.97 -10.26 -15.16
C GLU A 133 -9.80 -9.63 -16.28
N GLU A 134 -10.78 -10.37 -16.81
CA GLU A 134 -11.71 -9.89 -17.84
C GLU A 134 -12.58 -8.73 -17.36
N GLN A 135 -13.12 -8.82 -16.15
CA GLN A 135 -13.96 -7.78 -15.55
C GLN A 135 -13.15 -6.54 -15.15
N LEU A 136 -11.85 -6.71 -14.88
CA LEU A 136 -10.93 -5.64 -14.48
C LEU A 136 -10.30 -4.91 -15.68
N LYS A 137 -10.62 -5.27 -16.92
CA LYS A 137 -10.13 -4.57 -18.12
C LYS A 137 -10.29 -3.03 -18.05
N PRO A 138 -11.46 -2.46 -17.68
CA PRO A 138 -11.61 -1.00 -17.61
C PRO A 138 -10.67 -0.34 -16.60
N LEU A 139 -10.34 -1.04 -15.50
CA LEU A 139 -9.38 -0.57 -14.50
C LEU A 139 -7.96 -0.62 -15.08
N ASN A 140 -7.57 -1.76 -15.64
CA ASN A 140 -6.21 -1.96 -16.16
C ASN A 140 -5.88 -0.99 -17.30
N GLU A 141 -6.83 -0.73 -18.21
CA GLU A 141 -6.69 0.29 -19.27
C GLU A 141 -6.31 1.67 -18.71
N VAL A 142 -6.97 2.10 -17.62
CA VAL A 142 -6.70 3.39 -16.98
C VAL A 142 -5.37 3.36 -16.24
N LEU A 143 -5.06 2.29 -15.51
CA LEU A 143 -3.77 2.15 -14.82
C LEU A 143 -2.58 2.20 -15.80
N GLU A 144 -2.73 1.61 -17.00
CA GLU A 144 -1.72 1.63 -18.06
C GLU A 144 -1.60 2.98 -18.75
N SER A 145 -2.71 3.71 -18.93
CA SER A 145 -2.68 5.04 -19.54
C SER A 145 -1.99 6.09 -18.67
N GLY A 146 -1.94 5.86 -17.35
CA GLY A 146 -1.43 6.82 -16.38
C GLY A 146 -2.34 8.04 -16.17
N GLU A 147 -3.54 8.03 -16.75
CA GLU A 147 -4.53 9.10 -16.58
C GLU A 147 -4.97 9.18 -15.11
N GLY A 148 -4.85 10.36 -14.51
CA GLY A 148 -5.23 10.63 -13.12
C GLY A 148 -6.28 11.75 -13.04
N ARG A 149 -7.22 11.64 -12.09
CA ARG A 149 -8.29 12.62 -11.89
C ARG A 149 -8.62 12.82 -10.41
N LEU A 150 -8.90 14.08 -10.04
CA LEU A 150 -9.38 14.52 -8.73
C LEU A 150 -10.89 14.31 -8.55
#